data_AF-A0A914V4X7-F1
#
_entry.id   AF-A0A914V4X7-F1
#
_cell.length_a   1.000
_cell.length_b   1.000
_cell.length_c   1.000
_cell.angle_alpha   90.00
_cell.angle_beta   90.00
_cell.angle_gamma   90.00
#
_symmetry.space_group_name_H-M   'P 1'
#
loop_
_entity.id
_entity.type
_entity.pdbx_description
1 polymer ?
#
loop_
_entity_poly.entity_id
_entity_poly.type
_entity_poly.pdbx_seq_one_letter_code
_entity_poly.pdbx_strand_id
1 'polypeptide(L)'
;MATEEVRKVQKHLELLREEHLQLQNRYYDLQRRYDVLSAAANTNASVSNGEHTTDKALKPSFVHKLMSTVAELYDKDLYSDITIHVDGHQLRAHRFVLASRSDFWGVADLSMVDRLEFTGMPYNIGCTLLKWVYTDQLDAKLGDSYILELMRAAQRFQLDSLLHRCEMLLVGRLDISNCVKFYQFADSLDMEKLKEKCSDLLAARWDDFKWEDFMEM
;
A
#
# COMPACT_ATOMS: atom_id res chain seq x y z
N MET A 1 -56.36 -13.21 -35.44
CA MET A 1 -56.22 -12.84 -34.02
C MET A 1 -55.08 -13.62 -33.37
N ALA A 2 -55.10 -14.96 -33.40
CA ALA A 2 -54.03 -15.80 -32.83
C ALA A 2 -52.61 -15.52 -33.38
N THR A 3 -52.46 -15.20 -34.66
CA THR A 3 -51.16 -14.90 -35.30
C THR A 3 -50.52 -13.60 -34.80
N GLU A 4 -51.33 -12.59 -34.48
CA GLU A 4 -50.84 -11.30 -33.98
C GLU A 4 -50.45 -11.40 -32.49
N GLU A 5 -51.14 -12.23 -31.72
CA GLU A 5 -50.78 -12.52 -30.33
C GLU A 5 -49.45 -13.29 -30.24
N VAL A 6 -49.25 -14.30 -31.11
CA VAL A 6 -47.97 -15.03 -31.19
C VAL A 6 -46.82 -14.09 -31.53
N ARG A 7 -47.01 -13.16 -32.48
CA ARG A 7 -46.01 -12.16 -32.87
C ARG A 7 -45.65 -11.21 -31.72
N LYS A 8 -46.65 -10.75 -30.95
CA LYS A 8 -46.44 -9.89 -29.77
C LYS A 8 -45.65 -10.62 -28.68
N VAL A 9 -45.97 -11.89 -28.42
CA VAL A 9 -45.27 -12.70 -27.42
C VAL A 9 -43.82 -12.95 -27.84
N GLN A 10 -43.55 -13.25 -29.11
CA GLN A 10 -42.18 -13.41 -29.62
C GLN A 10 -41.35 -12.14 -29.42
N LYS A 11 -41.90 -10.97 -29.77
CA LYS A 11 -41.23 -9.68 -29.56
C LYS A 11 -40.95 -9.40 -28.08
N HIS A 12 -41.89 -9.73 -27.20
CA HIS A 12 -41.68 -9.55 -25.76
C HIS A 12 -40.58 -10.48 -25.21
N LEU A 13 -40.52 -11.72 -25.72
CA LEU A 13 -39.50 -12.69 -25.33
C LEU A 13 -38.10 -12.30 -25.81
N GLU A 14 -37.98 -11.67 -26.99
CA GLU A 14 -36.73 -11.08 -27.47
C GLU A 14 -36.27 -9.91 -26.58
N LEU A 15 -37.18 -9.00 -26.23
CA LEU A 15 -36.89 -7.89 -25.30
C LEU A 15 -36.43 -8.40 -23.93
N LEU A 16 -37.12 -9.41 -23.38
CA LEU A 16 -36.74 -10.03 -22.11
C LEU A 16 -35.35 -10.68 -22.16
N ARG A 17 -34.99 -11.32 -23.29
CA ARG A 17 -33.65 -11.88 -23.47
C ARG A 17 -32.59 -10.78 -23.53
N GLU A 18 -32.89 -9.68 -24.22
CA GLU A 18 -32.00 -8.53 -24.30
C GLU A 18 -31.79 -7.89 -22.91
N GLU A 19 -32.87 -7.65 -22.17
CA GLU A 19 -32.82 -7.13 -20.80
C GLU A 19 -32.06 -8.08 -19.87
N HIS A 20 -32.28 -9.39 -19.98
CA HIS A 20 -31.57 -10.38 -19.17
C HIS A 20 -30.07 -10.38 -19.48
N LEU A 21 -29.68 -10.28 -20.75
CA LEU A 21 -28.27 -10.18 -21.15
C LEU A 21 -27.64 -8.89 -20.61
N GLN A 22 -28.34 -7.75 -20.71
CA GLN A 22 -27.88 -6.49 -20.13
C GLN A 22 -27.71 -6.60 -18.61
N LEU A 23 -28.65 -7.24 -17.93
CA LEU A 23 -28.58 -7.45 -16.48
C LEU A 23 -27.41 -8.35 -16.09
N GLN A 24 -27.15 -9.42 -16.84
CA GLN A 24 -26.00 -10.29 -16.62
C GLN A 24 -24.67 -9.55 -16.78
N ASN A 25 -24.54 -8.71 -17.81
CA ASN A 25 -23.34 -7.89 -18.00
C ASN A 25 -23.15 -6.90 -16.84
N ARG A 26 -24.21 -6.22 -16.42
CA ARG A 26 -24.17 -5.30 -15.26
C ARG A 26 -23.80 -6.04 -13.97
N TYR A 27 -24.34 -7.24 -13.76
CA TYR A 27 -24.00 -8.07 -12.61
C TYR A 27 -22.53 -8.46 -12.62
N TYR A 28 -22.01 -8.90 -13.77
CA TYR A 28 -20.60 -9.25 -13.92
C TYR A 28 -19.67 -8.06 -13.67
N ASP A 29 -20.02 -6.87 -14.18
CA ASP A 29 -19.28 -5.63 -13.93
C ASP A 29 -19.30 -5.25 -12.44
N LEU A 30 -20.45 -5.38 -11.78
CA LEU A 30 -20.59 -5.11 -10.36
C LEU A 30 -19.77 -6.09 -9.52
N GLN A 31 -19.82 -7.38 -9.84
CA GLN A 31 -19.02 -8.41 -9.18
C GLN A 31 -17.53 -8.13 -9.34
N ARG A 32 -17.07 -7.75 -10.55
CA ARG A 32 -15.67 -7.39 -10.80
C ARG A 32 -15.22 -6.20 -9.94
N ARG A 33 -16.07 -5.16 -9.81
CA ARG A 33 -15.76 -4.01 -8.94
C ARG A 33 -15.71 -4.41 -7.46
N TYR A 34 -16.64 -5.25 -7.02
CA TYR A 34 -16.65 -5.78 -5.66
C TYR A 34 -15.39 -6.62 -5.36
N ASP A 35 -14.96 -7.45 -6.29
CA ASP A 35 -13.75 -8.27 -6.15
C ASP A 35 -12.48 -7.41 -5.97
N VAL A 36 -12.39 -6.28 -6.68
CA VAL A 36 -11.29 -5.31 -6.51
C VAL A 36 -11.37 -4.61 -5.14
N LEU A 37 -12.56 -4.14 -4.76
CA LEU A 37 -12.76 -3.45 -3.48
C LEU A 37 -12.51 -4.36 -2.27
N SER A 38 -12.98 -5.61 -2.32
CA SER A 38 -12.77 -6.60 -1.27
C SER A 38 -11.29 -6.98 -1.14
N ALA A 39 -10.57 -7.10 -2.26
CA ALA A 39 -9.13 -7.35 -2.24
C ALA A 39 -8.36 -6.15 -1.63
N ALA A 40 -8.77 -4.91 -1.93
CA ALA A 40 -8.20 -3.69 -1.32
C ALA A 40 -8.59 -3.51 0.16
N ALA A 41 -9.74 -4.01 0.61
CA ALA A 41 -10.14 -3.92 2.02
C ALA A 41 -9.34 -4.89 2.91
N ASN A 42 -9.02 -6.07 2.39
CA ASN A 42 -8.30 -7.10 3.15
C ASN A 42 -6.83 -6.75 3.44
N THR A 43 -6.21 -5.80 2.72
CA THR A 43 -4.86 -5.32 3.05
C THR A 43 -4.82 -4.59 4.41
N ASN A 44 -5.94 -4.00 4.85
CA ASN A 44 -6.07 -3.29 6.12
C ASN A 44 -6.41 -4.18 7.32
N ALA A 45 -6.75 -5.45 7.09
CA ALA A 45 -7.19 -6.39 8.12
C ALA A 45 -6.13 -7.45 8.40
N SER A 46 -5.00 -7.04 8.97
CA SER A 46 -4.13 -8.02 9.65
C SER A 46 -4.74 -8.37 11.01
N VAL A 47 -5.21 -9.62 11.12
CA VAL A 47 -5.60 -10.36 12.33
C VAL A 47 -7.04 -10.15 12.82
N SER A 48 -7.93 -11.02 12.37
CA SER A 48 -8.83 -11.75 13.27
C SER A 48 -9.01 -13.19 12.79
N ASN A 49 -8.30 -14.11 13.45
CA ASN A 49 -8.73 -15.49 13.55
C ASN A 49 -10.02 -15.51 14.38
N GLY A 50 -11.10 -16.01 13.79
CA GLY A 50 -12.40 -16.12 14.44
C GLY A 50 -13.45 -16.61 13.46
N GLU A 51 -13.50 -17.93 13.28
CA GLU A 51 -14.57 -18.63 12.56
C GLU A 51 -15.96 -18.27 13.10
N HIS A 52 -16.92 -18.03 12.22
CA HIS A 52 -18.24 -18.69 12.17
C HIS A 52 -19.20 -17.87 11.30
N THR A 53 -19.09 -18.03 9.98
CA THR A 53 -20.27 -17.91 9.11
C THR A 53 -20.23 -19.06 8.12
N THR A 54 -21.24 -19.91 8.19
CA THR A 54 -21.50 -21.04 7.30
C THR A 54 -21.97 -20.60 5.92
N ASP A 55 -21.33 -19.57 5.35
CA ASP A 55 -21.53 -19.17 3.97
C ASP A 55 -20.49 -19.89 3.14
N LYS A 56 -20.95 -20.80 2.27
CA LYS A 56 -20.18 -21.43 1.17
C LYS A 56 -18.98 -20.57 0.80
N ALA A 57 -17.77 -20.99 1.21
CA ALA A 57 -16.54 -20.24 0.97
C ALA A 57 -16.51 -19.76 -0.48
N LEU A 58 -16.75 -18.46 -0.68
CA LEU A 58 -16.78 -17.86 -2.00
C LEU A 58 -15.39 -18.10 -2.58
N LYS A 59 -15.31 -18.80 -3.73
CA LYS A 59 -14.03 -19.06 -4.39
C LYS A 59 -13.30 -17.71 -4.53
N PRO A 60 -12.05 -17.58 -4.07
CA PRO A 60 -11.36 -16.31 -4.14
C PRO A 60 -11.28 -15.83 -5.58
N SER A 61 -11.60 -14.55 -5.79
CA SER A 61 -11.57 -13.91 -7.10
C SER A 61 -10.16 -13.97 -7.69
N PHE A 62 -10.05 -13.77 -9.01
CA PHE A 62 -8.75 -13.69 -9.67
C PHE A 62 -7.85 -12.60 -9.05
N VAL A 63 -8.42 -11.42 -8.75
CA VAL A 63 -7.70 -10.29 -8.14
C VAL A 63 -7.15 -10.66 -6.77
N HIS A 64 -7.98 -11.26 -5.90
CA HIS A 64 -7.54 -11.69 -4.57
C HIS A 64 -6.41 -12.72 -4.65
N LYS A 65 -6.53 -13.72 -5.53
CA LYS A 65 -5.49 -14.72 -5.75
C LYS A 65 -4.20 -14.08 -6.24
N LEU A 66 -4.28 -13.17 -7.21
CA LEU A 66 -3.11 -12.48 -7.74
C LEU A 66 -2.40 -11.68 -6.65
N MET A 67 -3.14 -10.94 -5.81
CA MET A 67 -2.56 -10.19 -4.69
C MET A 67 -1.91 -11.12 -3.65
N SER A 68 -2.56 -12.24 -3.29
CA SER A 68 -1.97 -13.25 -2.39
C SER A 68 -0.68 -13.84 -2.97
N THR A 69 -0.72 -14.25 -4.24
CA THR A 69 0.44 -14.81 -4.93
C THR A 69 1.57 -13.80 -4.98
N VAL A 70 1.32 -12.53 -5.32
CA VAL A 70 2.35 -11.49 -5.28
C VAL A 70 2.90 -11.34 -3.86
N ALA A 71 2.06 -11.20 -2.84
CA ALA A 71 2.52 -11.08 -1.45
C ALA A 71 3.41 -12.26 -1.00
N GLU A 72 3.10 -13.49 -1.43
CA GLU A 72 3.87 -14.70 -1.14
C GLU A 72 5.25 -14.75 -1.83
N LEU A 73 5.47 -13.95 -2.88
CA LEU A 73 6.75 -13.84 -3.59
C LEU A 73 7.79 -12.97 -2.87
N TYR A 74 7.43 -12.34 -1.75
CA TYR A 74 8.38 -11.58 -0.93
C TYR A 74 9.60 -12.45 -0.58
N ASP A 75 10.77 -11.99 -1.03
CA ASP A 75 12.07 -12.64 -0.82
C ASP A 75 12.09 -14.14 -1.23
N LYS A 76 11.38 -14.46 -2.33
CA LYS A 76 11.40 -15.78 -2.95
C LYS A 76 12.21 -15.78 -4.24
N ASP A 77 12.93 -16.88 -4.46
CA ASP A 77 13.69 -17.12 -5.69
C ASP A 77 12.76 -17.40 -6.89
N LEU A 78 11.58 -17.96 -6.63
CA LEU A 78 10.56 -18.27 -7.64
C LEU A 78 10.18 -17.02 -8.42
N TYR A 79 10.42 -17.01 -9.73
CA TYR A 79 10.21 -15.88 -10.65
C TYR A 79 11.06 -14.64 -10.41
N SER A 80 12.00 -14.67 -9.45
CA SER A 80 12.88 -13.53 -9.22
C SER A 80 13.78 -13.28 -10.42
N ASP A 81 13.91 -12.01 -10.79
CA ASP A 81 14.63 -11.53 -11.97
C ASP A 81 15.57 -10.35 -11.63
N ILE A 82 15.69 -10.02 -10.34
CA ILE A 82 16.59 -8.99 -9.81
C ILE A 82 16.93 -9.29 -8.34
N THR A 83 18.13 -8.90 -7.91
CA THR A 83 18.57 -9.05 -6.49
C THR A 83 18.82 -7.68 -5.88
N ILE A 84 18.33 -7.46 -4.65
CA ILE A 84 18.58 -6.22 -3.89
C ILE A 84 19.68 -6.49 -2.89
N HIS A 85 20.74 -5.69 -2.93
CA HIS A 85 21.83 -5.73 -1.97
C HIS A 85 21.62 -4.62 -0.93
N VAL A 86 21.61 -5.02 0.34
CA VAL A 86 21.37 -4.10 1.46
C VAL A 86 22.18 -4.55 2.67
N ASP A 87 23.02 -3.66 3.20
CA ASP A 87 23.80 -3.89 4.43
C ASP A 87 24.54 -5.26 4.46
N GLY A 88 25.19 -5.61 3.34
CA GLY A 88 25.92 -6.87 3.18
C GLY A 88 25.05 -8.11 2.92
N HIS A 89 23.73 -7.97 2.90
CA HIS A 89 22.76 -9.05 2.64
C HIS A 89 22.19 -8.95 1.22
N GLN A 90 21.60 -10.04 0.75
CA GLN A 90 20.93 -10.14 -0.55
C GLN A 90 19.48 -10.55 -0.34
N LEU A 91 18.56 -9.84 -1.01
CA LEU A 91 17.14 -10.14 -1.04
C LEU A 91 16.70 -10.43 -2.47
N ARG A 92 15.88 -11.48 -2.66
CA ARG A 92 15.30 -11.80 -3.96
C ARG A 92 14.12 -10.89 -4.26
N ALA A 93 14.05 -10.36 -5.48
CA ALA A 93 13.00 -9.44 -5.88
C ALA A 93 12.54 -9.64 -7.34
N HIS A 94 11.50 -8.90 -7.70
CA HIS A 94 10.77 -9.03 -8.96
C HIS A 94 10.58 -7.64 -9.57
N ARG A 95 11.13 -7.41 -10.77
CA ARG A 95 11.10 -6.10 -11.45
C ARG A 95 9.67 -5.59 -11.64
N PHE A 96 8.74 -6.46 -12.01
CA PHE A 96 7.35 -6.05 -12.24
C PHE A 96 6.66 -5.54 -10.96
N VAL A 97 7.01 -6.10 -9.78
CA VAL A 97 6.47 -5.65 -8.50
C VAL A 97 7.07 -4.30 -8.14
N LEU A 98 8.39 -4.13 -8.29
CA LEU A 98 9.08 -2.85 -8.06
C LEU A 98 8.52 -1.75 -8.97
N ALA A 99 8.40 -2.03 -10.27
CA ALA A 99 7.87 -1.10 -11.27
C ALA A 99 6.39 -0.71 -11.01
N SER A 100 5.60 -1.58 -10.37
CA SER A 100 4.22 -1.23 -9.97
C SER A 100 4.15 -0.23 -8.81
N ARG A 101 5.26 0.01 -8.10
CA ARG A 101 5.32 0.89 -6.92
C ARG A 101 6.02 2.21 -7.20
N SER A 102 7.04 2.21 -8.06
CA SER A 102 7.80 3.39 -8.43
C SER A 102 8.63 3.11 -9.67
N ASP A 103 8.91 4.16 -10.43
CA ASP A 103 9.87 4.15 -11.54
C ASP A 103 11.31 4.44 -11.05
N PHE A 104 11.49 4.85 -9.79
CA PHE A 104 12.76 5.34 -9.23
C PHE A 104 13.34 4.38 -8.20
N TRP A 105 14.29 3.55 -8.63
CA TRP A 105 15.00 2.58 -7.77
C TRP A 105 16.51 2.83 -7.66
N GLY A 106 16.94 4.05 -7.99
CA GLY A 106 18.37 4.42 -8.01
C GLY A 106 19.13 3.97 -9.26
N VAL A 107 18.42 3.53 -10.29
CA VAL A 107 18.94 3.16 -11.61
C VAL A 107 18.11 3.82 -12.70
N ALA A 108 18.69 4.03 -13.89
CA ALA A 108 17.99 4.67 -15.00
C ALA A 108 16.93 3.78 -15.65
N ASP A 109 17.18 2.47 -15.71
CA ASP A 109 16.26 1.49 -16.29
C ASP A 109 16.35 0.17 -15.51
N LEU A 110 15.27 -0.15 -14.80
CA LEU A 110 15.12 -1.41 -14.06
C LEU A 110 15.27 -2.64 -14.95
N SER A 111 14.93 -2.56 -16.25
CA SER A 111 15.01 -3.69 -17.18
C SER A 111 16.45 -4.01 -17.64
N MET A 112 17.39 -3.10 -17.40
CA MET A 112 18.79 -3.23 -17.84
C MET A 112 19.76 -3.66 -16.72
N VAL A 113 19.27 -3.86 -15.49
CA VAL A 113 20.13 -4.18 -14.33
C VAL A 113 19.67 -5.45 -13.62
N ASP A 114 20.61 -6.31 -13.25
CA ASP A 114 20.31 -7.55 -12.52
C ASP A 114 20.40 -7.38 -10.99
N ARG A 115 20.86 -6.22 -10.53
CA ARG A 115 20.99 -5.90 -9.10
C ARG A 115 20.65 -4.45 -8.79
N LEU A 116 20.11 -4.22 -7.59
CA LEU A 116 19.93 -2.90 -6.99
C LEU A 116 20.78 -2.78 -5.72
N GLU A 117 21.28 -1.57 -5.45
CA GLU A 117 22.09 -1.26 -4.28
C GLU A 117 21.36 -0.30 -3.34
N PHE A 118 20.97 -0.79 -2.17
CA PHE A 118 20.38 0.03 -1.11
C PHE A 118 21.49 0.54 -0.18
N THR A 119 22.41 1.33 -0.76
CA THR A 119 23.57 1.88 -0.05
C THR A 119 23.15 2.74 1.15
N GLY A 120 23.77 2.54 2.30
CA GLY A 120 23.51 3.32 3.52
C GLY A 120 22.18 3.01 4.20
N MET A 121 21.46 1.96 3.76
CA MET A 121 20.22 1.52 4.37
C MET A 121 20.49 0.32 5.29
N PRO A 122 20.05 0.35 6.56
CA PRO A 122 20.12 -0.81 7.45
C PRO A 122 19.31 -2.00 6.90
N TYR A 123 19.79 -3.23 7.11
CA TYR A 123 19.14 -4.45 6.61
C TYR A 123 17.64 -4.52 6.95
N ASN A 124 17.30 -4.26 8.21
CA ASN A 124 15.91 -4.31 8.69
C ASN A 124 15.00 -3.31 7.97
N ILE A 125 15.46 -2.08 7.70
CA ILE A 125 14.71 -1.07 6.95
C ILE A 125 14.47 -1.55 5.52
N GLY A 126 15.50 -2.10 4.87
CA GLY A 126 15.40 -2.67 3.53
C GLY A 126 14.39 -3.83 3.45
N CYS A 127 14.41 -4.74 4.43
CA CYS A 127 13.41 -5.80 4.53
C CYS A 127 12.00 -5.27 4.70
N THR A 128 11.79 -4.27 5.57
CA THR A 128 10.45 -3.70 5.79
C THR A 128 9.95 -2.94 4.57
N LEU A 129 10.80 -2.16 3.92
CA LEU A 129 10.47 -1.47 2.67
C LEU A 129 10.07 -2.49 1.60
N LEU A 130 10.90 -3.52 1.40
CA LEU A 130 10.62 -4.55 0.42
C LEU A 130 9.35 -5.31 0.79
N LYS A 131 9.13 -5.68 2.05
CA LYS A 131 7.90 -6.34 2.47
C LYS A 131 6.68 -5.49 2.15
N TRP A 132 6.72 -4.20 2.45
CA TRP A 132 5.66 -3.26 2.09
C TRP A 132 5.42 -3.20 0.57
N VAL A 133 6.47 -3.21 -0.26
CA VAL A 133 6.35 -3.28 -1.73
C VAL A 133 5.50 -4.47 -2.18
N TYR A 134 5.63 -5.63 -1.54
CA TYR A 134 4.86 -6.84 -1.90
C TYR A 134 3.47 -6.91 -1.26
N THR A 135 3.28 -6.35 -0.07
CA THR A 135 2.06 -6.59 0.73
C THR A 135 1.18 -5.36 0.92
N ASP A 136 1.72 -4.16 0.65
CA ASP A 136 1.12 -2.87 1.01
C ASP A 136 0.86 -2.68 2.52
N GLN A 137 1.46 -3.53 3.37
CA GLN A 137 1.26 -3.52 4.81
C GLN A 137 2.45 -2.89 5.52
N LEU A 138 2.16 -1.99 6.44
CA LEU A 138 3.12 -1.40 7.36
C LEU A 138 2.66 -1.64 8.80
N ASP A 139 3.54 -2.21 9.63
CA ASP A 139 3.23 -2.48 11.03
C ASP A 139 3.15 -1.16 11.82
N ALA A 140 1.97 -0.86 12.33
CA ALA A 140 1.71 0.32 13.14
C ALA A 140 2.36 0.29 14.53
N LYS A 141 3.11 -0.76 14.89
CA LYS A 141 3.89 -0.86 16.14
C LYS A 141 5.36 -0.50 15.98
N LEU A 142 5.84 -0.25 14.75
CA LEU A 142 7.22 0.20 14.52
C LEU A 142 7.50 1.48 15.30
N GLY A 143 8.67 1.59 15.92
CA GLY A 143 9.06 2.78 16.69
C GLY A 143 9.30 4.01 15.79
N ASP A 144 9.22 5.21 16.37
CA ASP A 144 9.26 6.45 15.60
C ASP A 144 10.57 6.62 14.82
N SER A 145 11.72 6.35 15.45
CA SER A 145 13.03 6.40 14.76
C SER A 145 13.09 5.47 13.56
N TYR A 146 12.48 4.28 13.67
CA TYR A 146 12.41 3.32 12.59
C TYR A 146 11.54 3.84 11.43
N ILE A 147 10.40 4.46 11.76
CA ILE A 147 9.51 5.06 10.77
C ILE A 147 10.22 6.22 10.04
N LEU A 148 10.95 7.07 10.76
CA LEU A 148 11.72 8.17 10.16
C LEU A 148 12.78 7.64 9.15
N GLU A 149 13.51 6.59 9.51
CA GLU A 149 14.46 5.96 8.57
C GLU A 149 13.76 5.34 7.35
N LEU A 150 12.61 4.71 7.55
CA LEU A 150 11.78 4.18 6.46
C LEU A 150 11.26 5.30 5.55
N MET A 151 10.94 6.48 6.10
CA MET A 151 10.52 7.65 5.33
C MET A 151 11.64 8.21 4.46
N ARG A 152 12.89 8.26 4.96
CA ARG A 152 14.06 8.62 4.14
C ARG A 152 14.20 7.68 2.95
N ALA A 153 14.02 6.38 3.18
CA ALA A 153 14.06 5.37 2.14
C ALA A 153 12.90 5.51 1.14
N ALA A 154 11.68 5.78 1.63
CA ALA A 154 10.51 6.03 0.80
C ALA A 154 10.71 7.26 -0.10
N GLN A 155 11.21 8.38 0.45
CA GLN A 155 11.55 9.58 -0.31
C GLN A 155 12.58 9.29 -1.41
N ARG A 156 13.65 8.57 -1.06
CA ARG A 156 14.73 8.20 -2.00
C ARG A 156 14.20 7.42 -3.21
N PHE A 157 13.24 6.53 -2.99
CA PHE A 157 12.64 5.70 -4.05
C PHE A 157 11.29 6.23 -4.55
N GLN A 158 10.92 7.46 -4.18
CA GLN A 158 9.66 8.11 -4.58
C GLN A 158 8.42 7.24 -4.32
N LEU A 159 8.37 6.63 -3.15
CA LEU A 159 7.26 5.77 -2.70
C LEU A 159 6.23 6.61 -1.93
N ASP A 160 5.50 7.47 -2.64
CA ASP A 160 4.60 8.46 -2.05
C ASP A 160 3.54 7.84 -1.11
N SER A 161 2.99 6.69 -1.48
CA SER A 161 2.00 5.99 -0.64
C SER A 161 2.58 5.47 0.67
N LEU A 162 3.85 5.02 0.66
CA LEU A 162 4.55 4.62 1.89
C LEU A 162 4.87 5.83 2.74
N LEU A 163 5.37 6.90 2.13
CA LEU A 163 5.70 8.16 2.81
C LEU A 163 4.47 8.73 3.51
N HIS A 164 3.33 8.80 2.80
CA HIS A 164 2.06 9.24 3.36
C HIS A 164 1.58 8.34 4.52
N ARG A 165 1.73 7.02 4.39
CA ARG A 165 1.35 6.08 5.45
C ARG A 165 2.20 6.27 6.71
N CYS A 166 3.50 6.45 6.57
CA CYS A 166 4.42 6.77 7.66
C CYS A 166 4.07 8.12 8.32
N GLU A 167 3.79 9.15 7.51
CA GLU A 167 3.36 10.47 8.00
C GLU A 167 2.11 10.36 8.88
N MET A 168 1.09 9.63 8.44
CA MET A 168 -0.14 9.44 9.20
C MET A 168 0.10 8.73 10.55
N LEU A 169 1.05 7.79 10.62
CA LEU A 169 1.43 7.14 11.87
C LEU A 169 2.10 8.13 12.83
N LEU A 170 3.03 8.95 12.34
CA LEU A 170 3.72 9.93 13.17
C LEU A 170 2.80 11.05 13.66
N VAL A 171 1.92 11.57 12.80
CA VAL A 171 0.90 12.55 13.20
C VAL A 171 0.00 11.99 14.30
N GLY A 172 -0.38 10.72 14.23
CA GLY A 172 -1.18 10.06 15.26
C GLY A 172 -0.45 9.82 16.59
N ARG A 173 0.88 9.94 16.62
CA ARG A 173 1.74 9.77 17.80
C ARG A 173 2.37 11.08 18.27
N LEU A 174 2.08 12.18 17.59
CA LEU A 174 2.67 13.47 17.86
C LEU A 174 2.34 13.91 19.29
N ASP A 175 3.39 14.21 20.06
CA ASP A 175 3.31 14.70 21.43
C ASP A 175 4.43 15.73 21.69
N ILE A 176 4.43 16.33 22.88
CA ILE A 176 5.41 17.36 23.26
C ILE A 176 6.84 16.81 23.21
N SER A 177 7.05 15.55 23.60
CA SER A 177 8.37 14.94 23.68
C SER A 177 9.01 14.63 22.32
N ASN A 178 8.20 14.43 21.28
CA ASN A 178 8.66 14.09 19.93
C ASN A 178 8.45 15.21 18.89
N CYS A 179 7.68 16.26 19.23
CA CYS A 179 7.30 17.34 18.31
C CYS A 179 8.50 18.01 17.63
N VAL A 180 9.50 18.44 18.40
CA VAL A 180 10.66 19.16 17.86
C VAL A 180 11.43 18.28 16.87
N LYS A 181 11.69 17.02 17.26
CA LYS A 181 12.36 16.04 16.41
C LYS A 181 11.59 15.78 15.11
N PHE A 182 10.27 15.63 15.19
CA PHE A 182 9.44 15.41 14.00
C PHE A 182 9.41 16.65 13.12
N TYR A 183 9.35 17.85 13.70
CA TYR A 183 9.41 19.10 12.95
C TYR A 183 10.70 19.21 12.15
N GLN A 184 11.87 19.03 12.79
CA GLN A 184 13.18 19.08 12.13
C GLN A 184 13.28 18.05 11.01
N PHE A 185 12.81 16.82 11.27
CA PHE A 185 12.83 15.78 10.26
C PHE A 185 11.94 16.15 9.07
N ALA A 186 10.72 16.62 9.34
CA ALA A 186 9.78 17.02 8.33
C ALA A 186 10.28 18.22 7.50
N ASP A 187 11.00 19.16 8.14
CA ASP A 187 11.71 20.24 7.47
C ASP A 187 12.79 19.70 6.53
N SER A 188 13.60 18.73 6.98
CA SER A 188 14.68 18.14 6.18
C SER A 188 14.23 17.33 4.96
N LEU A 189 12.97 16.88 4.93
CA LEU A 189 12.38 16.10 3.84
C LEU A 189 11.25 16.86 3.10
N ASP A 190 11.09 18.17 3.35
CA ASP A 190 10.04 19.00 2.75
C ASP A 190 8.61 18.46 2.94
N MET A 191 8.33 17.89 4.12
CA MET A 191 7.04 17.28 4.46
C MET A 191 6.08 18.30 5.08
N GLU A 192 5.44 19.11 4.24
CA GLU A 192 4.62 20.25 4.66
C GLU A 192 3.53 19.91 5.70
N LYS A 193 2.82 18.79 5.52
CA LYS A 193 1.72 18.42 6.40
C LYS A 193 2.18 17.99 7.80
N LEU A 194 3.26 17.22 7.90
CA LEU A 194 3.87 16.91 9.21
C LEU A 194 4.43 18.17 9.88
N LYS A 195 5.08 19.06 9.12
CA LYS A 195 5.55 20.37 9.64
C LYS A 195 4.41 21.19 10.22
N GLU A 196 3.32 21.32 9.47
CA GLU A 196 2.12 22.06 9.91
C GLU A 196 1.58 21.49 11.24
N LYS A 197 1.45 20.16 11.35
CA LYS A 197 0.95 19.53 12.58
C LYS A 197 1.87 19.72 13.78
N CYS A 198 3.18 19.67 13.56
CA CYS A 198 4.15 19.96 14.61
C CYS A 198 4.08 21.44 15.02
N SER A 199 3.97 22.37 14.07
CA SER A 199 3.78 23.81 14.34
C SER A 199 2.51 24.10 15.13
N ASP A 200 1.39 23.46 14.77
CA ASP A 200 0.12 23.58 15.48
C ASP A 200 0.28 23.20 16.96
N LEU A 201 0.95 22.07 17.22
CA LEU A 201 1.20 21.60 18.58
C LEU A 201 2.16 22.53 19.34
N LEU A 202 3.25 22.95 18.69
CA LEU A 202 4.24 23.85 19.27
C LEU A 202 3.61 25.18 19.69
N ALA A 203 2.76 25.76 18.84
CA ALA A 203 2.04 27.00 19.13
C ALA A 203 1.00 26.82 20.25
N ALA A 204 0.30 25.69 20.29
CA ALA A 204 -0.73 25.43 21.29
C ALA A 204 -0.17 25.08 22.68
N ARG A 205 1.05 24.56 22.76
CA ARG A 205 1.67 24.01 23.98
C ARG A 205 3.04 24.60 24.28
N TRP A 206 3.31 25.83 23.82
CA TRP A 206 4.61 26.49 23.92
C TRP A 206 5.23 26.44 25.34
N ASP A 207 4.43 26.70 26.36
CA ASP A 207 4.90 26.75 27.76
C ASP A 207 5.31 25.37 28.32
N ASP A 208 4.90 24.28 27.68
CA ASP A 208 5.24 22.92 28.10
C ASP A 208 6.61 22.45 27.56
N PHE A 209 7.20 23.18 26.60
CA PHE A 209 8.52 22.88 26.04
C PHE A 209 9.64 23.48 26.90
N LYS A 210 10.73 22.74 27.04
CA LYS A 210 11.96 23.20 27.71
C LYS A 210 12.99 23.59 26.67
N TRP A 211 13.93 24.45 27.07
CA TRP A 211 15.08 24.81 26.23
C TRP A 211 15.88 23.58 25.75
N GLU A 212 15.86 22.50 26.53
CA GLU A 212 16.53 21.22 26.22
C GLU A 212 15.96 20.57 24.96
N ASP A 213 14.65 20.71 24.73
CA ASP A 213 13.95 20.13 23.57
C ASP A 213 14.41 20.78 22.25
N PHE A 214 15.00 21.97 22.31
CA PHE A 214 15.51 22.74 21.17
C PHE A 214 17.02 22.63 21.00
N MET A 215 17.74 21.88 21.84
CA MET A 215 19.20 21.84 21.80
C MET A 215 19.76 21.25 20.48
N GLU A 216 18.98 20.42 19.79
CA GLU A 216 19.38 19.77 18.53
C GLU A 216 18.86 20.52 17.28
N MET A 217 18.28 21.72 17.42
CA MET A 217 17.86 22.58 16.29
C MET A 217 19.02 23.30 15.61
#